data_AF-A0A5Q4FCP5-F1
#
_entry.id   AF-A0A5Q4FCP5-F1
#
_cell.length_a   1.000
_cell.length_b   1.000
_cell.length_c   1.000
_cell.angle_alpha   90.00
_cell.angle_beta   90.00
_cell.angle_gamma   90.00
#
_symmetry.space_group_name_H-M   'P 1'
#
loop_
_entity.id
_entity.type
_entity.pdbx_description
1 polymer ?
#
loop_
_entity_poly.entity_id
_entity_poly.type
_entity_poly.pdbx_seq_one_letter_code
_entity_poly.pdbx_strand_id
1 'polypeptide(L)'
;MIIIPLGVSSATPTAVRHLPSVALWRDGSVFLFDCGENVQMRLLQAGVKRSKVEAIFISHLDGDHIFGLFGLLSTLQLQRREKELNIIGPKGLKKMIETVFGIAEVELEFPIAYKEIKSDFDHDIVLEGEEFYVEARPLKHTKFCIGYRFQEKDKPGKVDAQKAKEAGIIEDTQFKALKNGEDVTLEEGTVVHSADIVGDPRPGESFVYVTDTEFCENAIRLAENATILFHEATFGEPLKEKAEDTGHSSAQDAAIVAKTAKVERLVIGHFSARYSNQFLLLKEARNVFEKTWLAYELRPIFTNPEQEKEIISPRVEIIDLKDKKAQRTRKTFKPAPKRKDGFKKRRFKRKPANARYYKSGESDRPEKARFKKPYKRPDEDQRRESPHRPSKPLPITPRTPFDDFDRF
;
A
#
# COMPACT_ATOMS: atom_id res chain seq x y z
N MET A 1 6.85 -9.55 -8.22
CA MET A 1 6.23 -8.22 -8.42
C MET A 1 5.94 -7.60 -7.05
N ILE A 2 5.72 -6.29 -6.96
CA ILE A 2 5.33 -5.61 -5.71
C ILE A 2 4.00 -4.89 -5.91
N ILE A 3 3.02 -5.17 -5.04
CA ILE A 3 1.70 -4.56 -5.05
C ILE A 3 1.63 -3.56 -3.88
N ILE A 4 1.19 -2.33 -4.13
CA ILE A 4 1.10 -1.27 -3.12
C ILE A 4 -0.31 -0.66 -3.18
N PRO A 5 -1.21 -0.98 -2.23
CA PRO A 5 -2.48 -0.27 -2.10
C PRO A 5 -2.21 1.21 -1.80
N LEU A 6 -2.71 2.12 -2.63
CA LEU A 6 -2.54 3.56 -2.46
C LEU A 6 -3.73 4.18 -1.70
N GLY A 7 -4.93 3.69 -1.97
CA GLY A 7 -6.15 4.02 -1.24
C GLY A 7 -7.15 2.86 -1.28
N VAL A 8 -7.89 2.66 -0.19
CA VAL A 8 -8.75 1.49 0.03
C VAL A 8 -10.13 1.82 0.62
N SER A 9 -10.58 3.08 0.52
CA SER A 9 -11.91 3.53 0.96
C SER A 9 -12.93 3.50 -0.19
N SER A 10 -14.12 2.97 0.05
CA SER A 10 -15.23 2.98 -0.91
C SER A 10 -16.03 4.29 -0.86
N ALA A 11 -16.41 4.82 -2.04
CA ALA A 11 -17.29 5.97 -2.32
C ALA A 11 -16.83 7.34 -1.79
N THR A 12 -16.17 7.39 -0.63
CA THR A 12 -15.73 8.61 0.04
C THR A 12 -14.42 8.37 0.79
N PRO A 13 -13.50 9.36 0.83
CA PRO A 13 -12.32 9.27 1.68
C PRO A 13 -12.74 9.39 3.15
N THR A 14 -11.90 8.87 4.04
CA THR A 14 -12.00 9.11 5.48
C THR A 14 -10.74 9.83 5.96
N ALA A 15 -10.72 10.29 7.21
CA ALA A 15 -9.52 10.90 7.80
C ALA A 15 -8.27 9.98 7.79
N VAL A 16 -8.43 8.68 7.55
CA VAL A 16 -7.36 7.66 7.60
C VAL A 16 -7.36 6.68 6.41
N ARG A 17 -8.22 6.88 5.40
CA ARG A 17 -8.27 6.06 4.18
C ARG A 17 -8.59 6.91 2.95
N HIS A 18 -7.90 6.64 1.85
CA HIS A 18 -8.00 7.37 0.60
C HIS A 18 -8.82 6.61 -0.43
N LEU A 19 -9.20 7.28 -1.51
CA LEU A 19 -10.03 6.70 -2.58
C LEU A 19 -9.29 5.64 -3.41
N PRO A 20 -9.99 4.73 -4.08
CA PRO A 20 -9.41 3.50 -4.61
C PRO A 20 -8.28 3.73 -5.61
N SER A 21 -7.16 3.08 -5.33
CA SER A 21 -6.07 2.87 -6.29
C SER A 21 -5.06 1.87 -5.74
N VAL A 22 -4.49 1.04 -6.64
CA VAL A 22 -3.41 0.11 -6.34
C VAL A 22 -2.30 0.27 -7.38
N ALA A 23 -1.06 0.43 -6.93
CA ALA A 23 0.11 0.43 -7.80
C ALA A 23 0.76 -0.96 -7.82
N LEU A 24 0.94 -1.54 -9.00
CA LEU A 24 1.83 -2.67 -9.23
C LEU A 24 3.17 -2.13 -9.74
N TRP A 25 4.26 -2.50 -9.06
CA TRP A 25 5.63 -2.20 -9.47
C TRP A 25 6.33 -3.48 -9.94
N ARG A 26 6.95 -3.39 -11.13
CA ARG A 26 7.68 -4.46 -11.80
C ARG A 26 8.81 -3.85 -12.62
N ASP A 27 10.05 -4.32 -12.44
CA ASP A 27 11.23 -3.97 -13.25
C ASP A 27 11.47 -2.46 -13.44
N GLY A 28 11.09 -1.65 -12.44
CA GLY A 28 11.21 -0.19 -12.50
C GLY A 28 10.04 0.54 -13.16
N SER A 29 9.06 -0.19 -13.71
CA SER A 29 7.79 0.28 -14.27
C SER A 29 6.67 0.21 -13.24
N VAL A 30 5.65 1.07 -13.40
CA VAL A 30 4.47 1.14 -12.52
C VAL A 30 3.20 1.05 -13.36
N PHE A 31 2.29 0.18 -12.91
CA PHE A 31 0.96 -0.02 -13.48
C PHE A 31 -0.06 0.37 -12.40
N LEU A 32 -0.94 1.34 -12.69
CA LEU A 32 -1.97 1.79 -11.76
C LEU A 32 -3.31 1.13 -12.07
N PHE A 33 -3.96 0.58 -11.05
CA PHE A 33 -5.32 0.08 -11.09
C PHE A 33 -6.19 1.03 -10.28
N ASP A 34 -7.10 1.70 -10.97
CA ASP A 34 -7.80 2.92 -10.58
C ASP A 34 -6.91 4.10 -10.14
N CYS A 35 -7.49 5.29 -10.22
CA CYS A 35 -6.83 6.56 -10.02
C CYS A 35 -7.71 7.54 -9.24
N GLY A 36 -8.17 7.10 -8.07
CA GLY A 36 -8.99 7.91 -7.16
C GLY A 36 -8.35 9.22 -6.70
N GLU A 37 -9.18 10.13 -6.17
CA GLU A 37 -8.73 11.46 -5.75
C GLU A 37 -7.51 11.36 -4.82
N ASN A 38 -6.55 12.26 -5.01
CA ASN A 38 -5.28 12.35 -4.28
C ASN A 38 -4.23 11.24 -4.58
N VAL A 39 -4.45 10.33 -5.55
CA VAL A 39 -3.48 9.29 -5.95
C VAL A 39 -2.06 9.82 -6.22
N GLN A 40 -1.94 10.98 -6.86
CA GLN A 40 -0.65 11.61 -7.13
C GLN A 40 0.19 11.90 -5.87
N MET A 41 -0.45 12.09 -4.71
CA MET A 41 0.22 12.26 -3.41
C MET A 41 0.47 10.91 -2.74
N ARG A 42 -0.45 9.94 -2.88
CA ARG A 42 -0.25 8.56 -2.39
C ARG A 42 0.96 7.90 -3.04
N LEU A 43 1.17 8.11 -4.34
CA LEU A 43 2.38 7.70 -5.06
C LEU A 43 3.65 8.28 -4.42
N LEU A 44 3.69 9.59 -4.13
CA LEU A 44 4.83 10.21 -3.46
C LEU A 44 5.07 9.64 -2.06
N GLN A 45 4.00 9.44 -1.28
CA GLN A 45 4.07 8.89 0.07
C GLN A 45 4.50 7.42 0.10
N ALA A 46 4.18 6.64 -0.94
CA ALA A 46 4.69 5.29 -1.17
C ALA A 46 6.14 5.25 -1.69
N GLY A 47 6.77 6.40 -1.97
CA GLY A 47 8.08 6.48 -2.62
C GLY A 47 8.07 6.12 -4.11
N VAL A 48 6.89 5.97 -4.72
CA VAL A 48 6.70 5.57 -6.11
C VAL A 48 6.79 6.81 -7.03
N LYS A 49 7.72 6.78 -7.97
CA LYS A 49 7.92 7.87 -8.93
C LYS A 49 6.78 7.89 -9.95
N ARG A 50 5.98 8.97 -9.96
CA ARG A 50 4.91 9.22 -10.95
C ARG A 50 5.38 9.08 -12.40
N SER A 51 6.61 9.53 -12.71
CA SER A 51 7.22 9.38 -14.05
C SER A 51 7.51 7.93 -14.47
N LYS A 52 7.39 6.95 -13.56
CA LYS A 52 7.50 5.51 -13.86
C LYS A 52 6.15 4.84 -14.14
N VAL A 53 5.02 5.56 -14.05
CA VAL A 53 3.73 5.05 -14.49
C VAL A 53 3.76 4.83 -16.00
N GLU A 54 3.42 3.63 -16.46
CA GLU A 54 3.41 3.24 -17.88
C GLU A 54 1.99 2.98 -18.40
N ALA A 55 1.13 2.46 -17.52
CA ALA A 55 -0.29 2.28 -17.79
C ALA A 55 -1.15 2.62 -16.58
N ILE A 56 -2.36 3.10 -16.86
CA ILE A 56 -3.45 3.31 -15.89
C ILE A 56 -4.66 2.53 -16.39
N PHE A 57 -5.17 1.63 -15.57
CA PHE A 57 -6.34 0.80 -15.81
C PHE A 57 -7.48 1.31 -14.93
N ILE A 58 -8.52 1.87 -15.54
CA ILE A 58 -9.71 2.36 -14.85
C ILE A 58 -10.79 1.28 -14.91
N SER A 59 -11.28 0.81 -13.77
CA SER A 59 -12.31 -0.22 -13.67
C SER A 59 -13.67 0.30 -14.17
N HIS A 60 -14.08 1.48 -13.69
CA HIS A 60 -15.32 2.15 -14.06
C HIS A 60 -15.21 3.68 -13.87
N LEU A 61 -16.18 4.44 -14.39
CA LEU A 61 -16.11 5.91 -14.46
C LEU A 61 -16.68 6.64 -13.23
N ASP A 62 -16.63 6.03 -12.05
CA ASP A 62 -17.09 6.68 -10.82
C ASP A 62 -16.00 7.55 -10.20
N GLY A 63 -16.44 8.61 -9.50
CA GLY A 63 -15.57 9.73 -9.14
C GLY A 63 -14.41 9.33 -8.24
N ASP A 64 -14.65 8.40 -7.33
CA ASP A 64 -13.64 7.84 -6.46
C ASP A 64 -12.64 6.92 -7.17
N HIS A 65 -12.93 6.43 -8.38
CA HIS A 65 -12.01 5.61 -9.17
C HIS A 65 -11.22 6.42 -10.21
N ILE A 66 -11.70 7.61 -10.60
CA ILE A 66 -11.13 8.37 -11.73
C ILE A 66 -10.69 9.80 -11.42
N PHE A 67 -11.21 10.50 -10.41
CA PHE A 67 -10.97 11.95 -10.27
C PHE A 67 -9.52 12.35 -9.94
N GLY A 68 -8.69 11.44 -9.42
CA GLY A 68 -7.26 11.69 -9.26
C GLY A 68 -6.48 11.73 -10.57
N LEU A 69 -7.04 11.18 -11.67
CA LEU A 69 -6.40 11.09 -12.98
C LEU A 69 -6.04 12.47 -13.53
N PHE A 70 -6.93 13.46 -13.42
CA PHE A 70 -6.68 14.82 -13.92
C PHE A 70 -5.47 15.45 -13.21
N GLY A 71 -5.41 15.36 -11.88
CA GLY A 71 -4.28 15.89 -11.10
C GLY A 71 -2.96 15.16 -11.39
N LEU A 72 -3.01 13.85 -11.66
CA LEU A 72 -1.84 13.07 -12.07
C LEU A 72 -1.36 13.47 -13.48
N LEU A 73 -2.27 13.60 -14.46
CA LEU A 73 -1.94 13.99 -15.83
C LEU A 73 -1.36 15.40 -15.91
N SER A 74 -1.98 16.39 -15.24
CA SER A 74 -1.42 17.76 -15.15
C SER A 74 -0.02 17.76 -14.51
N THR A 75 0.21 16.90 -13.53
CA THR A 75 1.53 16.74 -12.91
C THR A 75 2.55 16.12 -13.87
N LEU A 76 2.17 15.11 -14.67
CA LEU A 76 3.05 14.50 -15.67
C LEU A 76 3.41 15.49 -16.79
N GLN A 77 2.46 16.35 -17.18
CA GLN A 77 2.70 17.45 -18.12
C GLN A 77 3.71 18.46 -17.56
N LEU A 78 3.50 18.94 -16.32
CA LEU A 78 4.45 19.82 -15.63
C LEU A 78 5.84 19.18 -15.41
N GLN A 79 5.90 17.85 -15.33
CA GLN A 79 7.16 17.09 -15.24
C GLN A 79 7.83 16.85 -16.61
N ARG A 80 7.28 17.38 -17.71
CA ARG A 80 7.76 17.19 -19.09
C ARG A 80 8.01 15.72 -19.41
N ARG A 81 6.98 14.90 -19.18
CA ARG A 81 6.98 13.50 -19.63
C ARG A 81 7.20 13.46 -21.15
N GLU A 82 8.05 12.55 -21.61
CA GLU A 82 8.23 12.27 -23.05
C GLU A 82 7.71 10.88 -23.44
N LYS A 83 7.76 9.93 -22.50
CA LYS A 83 7.30 8.54 -22.72
C LYS A 83 5.78 8.49 -22.86
N GLU A 84 5.28 7.66 -23.77
CA GLU A 84 3.84 7.38 -23.90
C GLU A 84 3.23 6.87 -22.58
N LEU A 85 1.97 7.25 -22.33
CA LEU A 85 1.16 6.74 -21.22
C LEU A 85 -0.04 5.96 -21.78
N ASN A 86 -0.17 4.70 -21.40
CA ASN A 86 -1.35 3.92 -21.72
C ASN A 86 -2.47 4.25 -20.72
N ILE A 87 -3.68 4.52 -21.20
CA ILE A 87 -4.87 4.69 -20.37
C ILE A 87 -5.97 3.77 -20.91
N ILE A 88 -6.29 2.76 -20.11
CA ILE A 88 -7.24 1.69 -20.42
C ILE A 88 -8.46 1.87 -19.53
N GLY A 89 -9.66 1.69 -20.06
CA GLY A 89 -10.89 1.71 -19.24
C GLY A 89 -12.17 1.78 -20.08
N PRO A 90 -13.31 2.12 -19.47
CA PRO A 90 -14.59 2.19 -20.18
C PRO A 90 -14.62 3.24 -21.29
N LYS A 91 -15.43 2.98 -22.32
CA LYS A 91 -15.80 3.96 -23.33
C LYS A 91 -16.33 5.26 -22.70
N GLY A 92 -15.75 6.40 -23.10
CA GLY A 92 -16.03 7.72 -22.56
C GLY A 92 -14.85 8.32 -21.78
N LEU A 93 -13.88 7.48 -21.37
CA LEU A 93 -12.63 7.88 -20.71
C LEU A 93 -11.84 8.93 -21.50
N LYS A 94 -11.62 8.70 -22.80
CA LYS A 94 -10.90 9.64 -23.66
C LYS A 94 -11.63 10.98 -23.73
N LYS A 95 -12.93 10.95 -24.01
CA LYS A 95 -13.78 12.15 -24.07
C LYS A 95 -13.77 12.93 -22.76
N MET A 96 -13.81 12.24 -21.61
CA MET A 96 -13.79 12.87 -20.30
C MET A 96 -12.48 13.65 -20.09
N ILE A 97 -11.34 13.03 -20.39
CA ILE A 97 -10.00 13.65 -20.27
C ILE A 97 -9.88 14.85 -21.22
N GLU A 98 -10.17 14.66 -22.51
CA GLU A 98 -10.11 15.74 -23.52
C GLU A 98 -11.05 16.92 -23.17
N THR A 99 -12.23 16.66 -22.60
CA THR A 99 -13.16 17.71 -22.17
C THR A 99 -12.59 18.52 -21.00
N VAL A 100 -12.05 17.87 -19.96
CA VAL A 100 -11.52 18.57 -18.79
C VAL A 100 -10.26 19.38 -19.14
N PHE A 101 -9.34 18.79 -19.91
CA PHE A 101 -8.10 19.46 -20.32
C PHE A 101 -8.36 20.57 -21.34
N GLY A 102 -9.32 20.39 -22.26
CA GLY A 102 -9.74 21.45 -23.19
C GLY A 102 -10.39 22.65 -22.50
N ILE A 103 -11.23 22.44 -21.47
CA ILE A 103 -11.81 23.53 -20.66
C ILE A 103 -10.74 24.23 -19.80
N ALA A 104 -9.73 23.48 -19.34
CA ALA A 104 -8.63 24.03 -18.55
C ALA A 104 -7.56 24.78 -19.38
N GLU A 105 -7.67 24.77 -20.72
CA GLU A 105 -6.65 25.30 -21.65
C GLU A 105 -5.25 24.67 -21.42
N VAL A 106 -5.22 23.38 -21.04
CA VAL A 106 -3.98 22.62 -20.80
C VAL A 106 -3.78 21.58 -21.88
N GLU A 107 -2.75 21.75 -22.71
CA GLU A 107 -2.30 20.76 -23.68
C GLU A 107 -1.43 19.69 -23.00
N LEU A 108 -1.70 18.42 -23.31
CA LEU A 108 -0.89 17.28 -22.86
C LEU A 108 0.07 16.92 -24.00
N GLU A 109 1.33 17.33 -23.87
CA GLU A 109 2.36 17.21 -24.92
C GLU A 109 2.92 15.78 -25.05
N PHE A 110 2.76 14.95 -24.01
CA PHE A 110 3.17 13.55 -24.04
C PHE A 110 2.12 12.65 -24.71
N PRO A 111 2.54 11.64 -25.49
CA PRO A 111 1.58 10.76 -26.16
C PRO A 111 0.76 9.94 -25.15
N ILE A 112 -0.54 9.81 -25.42
CA ILE A 112 -1.47 9.02 -24.61
C ILE A 112 -2.16 7.99 -25.51
N ALA A 113 -1.90 6.71 -25.25
CA ALA A 113 -2.54 5.59 -25.90
C ALA A 113 -3.84 5.22 -25.15
N TYR A 114 -5.00 5.52 -25.75
CA TYR A 114 -6.31 5.20 -25.18
C TYR A 114 -6.82 3.84 -25.67
N LYS A 115 -7.09 2.92 -24.75
CA LYS A 115 -7.84 1.66 -25.02
C LYS A 115 -9.20 1.74 -24.31
N GLU A 116 -10.22 2.17 -25.05
CA GLU A 116 -11.60 2.21 -24.57
C GLU A 116 -12.32 0.86 -24.79
N ILE A 117 -12.78 0.26 -23.70
CA ILE A 117 -13.52 -1.00 -23.69
C ILE A 117 -15.03 -0.69 -23.66
N LYS A 118 -15.80 -1.40 -24.49
CA LYS A 118 -17.26 -1.31 -24.53
C LYS A 118 -17.90 -2.35 -23.61
N SER A 119 -19.16 -2.14 -23.24
CA SER A 119 -19.90 -3.05 -22.35
C SER A 119 -20.25 -4.41 -22.96
N ASP A 120 -20.16 -4.55 -24.29
CA ASP A 120 -20.47 -5.76 -25.06
C ASP A 120 -19.22 -6.64 -25.31
N PHE A 121 -18.45 -6.93 -24.26
CA PHE A 121 -17.26 -7.80 -24.30
C PHE A 121 -17.29 -8.88 -23.20
N ASP A 122 -16.59 -10.01 -23.40
CA ASP A 122 -16.39 -11.05 -22.37
C ASP A 122 -14.93 -11.13 -21.87
N HIS A 123 -13.99 -10.95 -22.80
CA HIS A 123 -12.55 -11.02 -22.58
C HIS A 123 -11.83 -10.16 -23.62
N ASP A 124 -10.72 -9.53 -23.25
CA ASP A 124 -9.81 -8.84 -24.16
C ASP A 124 -8.40 -8.77 -23.55
N ILE A 125 -7.35 -8.80 -24.40
CA ILE A 125 -5.99 -8.43 -24.00
C ILE A 125 -5.84 -6.93 -24.25
N VAL A 126 -5.75 -6.18 -23.15
CA VAL A 126 -5.87 -4.72 -23.17
C VAL A 126 -4.53 -4.00 -23.19
N LEU A 127 -3.46 -4.69 -22.79
CA LEU A 127 -2.07 -4.27 -22.93
C LEU A 127 -1.20 -5.52 -23.08
N GLU A 128 -0.33 -5.56 -24.09
CA GLU A 128 0.68 -6.61 -24.23
C GLU A 128 2.08 -6.00 -24.18
N GLY A 129 2.96 -6.61 -23.37
CA GLY A 129 4.39 -6.32 -23.32
C GLY A 129 5.22 -7.53 -23.72
N GLU A 130 6.54 -7.34 -23.77
CA GLU A 130 7.48 -8.41 -24.09
C GLU A 130 7.35 -9.59 -23.11
N GLU A 131 7.39 -9.30 -21.81
CA GLU A 131 7.45 -10.27 -20.71
C GLU A 131 6.12 -10.43 -19.91
N PHE A 132 5.06 -9.73 -20.32
CA PHE A 132 3.77 -9.74 -19.60
C PHE A 132 2.60 -9.41 -20.54
N TYR A 133 1.38 -9.68 -20.09
CA TYR A 133 0.16 -9.10 -20.67
C TYR A 133 -0.82 -8.69 -19.56
N VAL A 134 -1.77 -7.84 -19.91
CA VAL A 134 -2.92 -7.51 -19.08
C VAL A 134 -4.19 -7.87 -19.83
N GLU A 135 -4.99 -8.75 -19.24
CA GLU A 135 -6.32 -9.08 -19.74
C GLU A 135 -7.42 -8.44 -18.89
N ALA A 136 -8.60 -8.31 -19.48
CA ALA A 136 -9.77 -7.70 -18.87
C ALA A 136 -11.01 -8.60 -19.02
N ARG A 137 -11.93 -8.53 -18.05
CA ARG A 137 -13.27 -9.15 -18.10
C ARG A 137 -14.32 -8.23 -17.47
N PRO A 138 -15.59 -8.24 -17.91
CA PRO A 138 -16.63 -7.43 -17.30
C PRO A 138 -17.00 -7.98 -15.91
N LEU A 139 -17.17 -7.07 -14.96
CA LEU A 139 -17.64 -7.33 -13.60
C LEU A 139 -19.14 -7.00 -13.47
N LYS A 140 -19.75 -7.40 -12.35
CA LYS A 140 -21.18 -7.22 -12.10
C LYS A 140 -21.39 -6.06 -11.11
N HIS A 141 -21.52 -4.85 -11.63
CA HIS A 141 -21.74 -3.64 -10.83
C HIS A 141 -22.91 -2.81 -11.39
N THR A 142 -23.38 -1.79 -10.64
CA THR A 142 -24.51 -0.92 -11.03
C THR A 142 -24.26 -0.15 -12.34
N LYS A 143 -22.99 0.04 -12.68
CA LYS A 143 -22.48 0.60 -13.92
C LYS A 143 -21.49 -0.39 -14.52
N PHE A 144 -21.19 -0.23 -15.80
CA PHE A 144 -20.20 -1.06 -16.48
C PHE A 144 -18.83 -0.93 -15.79
N CYS A 145 -18.35 -2.06 -15.26
CA CYS A 145 -17.11 -2.19 -14.50
C CYS A 145 -16.24 -3.32 -15.10
N ILE A 146 -14.93 -3.15 -15.01
CA ILE A 146 -13.92 -4.02 -15.61
C ILE A 146 -12.95 -4.50 -14.54
N GLY A 147 -12.76 -5.81 -14.46
CA GLY A 147 -11.68 -6.43 -13.70
C GLY A 147 -10.47 -6.66 -14.58
N TYR A 148 -9.27 -6.53 -14.02
CA TYR A 148 -8.00 -6.68 -14.75
C TYR A 148 -7.12 -7.77 -14.14
N ARG A 149 -6.45 -8.58 -14.97
CA ARG A 149 -5.36 -9.49 -14.58
C ARG A 149 -4.08 -9.07 -15.26
N PHE A 150 -3.08 -8.66 -14.48
CA PHE A 150 -1.69 -8.60 -14.91
C PHE A 150 -1.09 -10.00 -14.79
N GLN A 151 -0.52 -10.51 -15.88
CA GLN A 151 0.10 -11.83 -15.95
C GLN A 151 1.50 -11.68 -16.55
N GLU A 152 2.55 -12.03 -15.79
CA GLU A 152 3.85 -12.28 -16.42
C GLU A 152 3.75 -13.49 -17.36
N LYS A 153 4.49 -13.48 -18.47
CA LYS A 153 4.65 -14.66 -19.32
C LYS A 153 5.49 -15.71 -18.58
N ASP A 154 5.24 -16.97 -18.90
CA ASP A 154 5.97 -18.08 -18.28
C ASP A 154 7.45 -18.01 -18.65
N LYS A 155 8.31 -18.21 -17.64
CA LYS A 155 9.76 -18.09 -17.79
C LYS A 155 10.32 -19.49 -18.02
N PRO A 156 11.34 -19.66 -18.88
CA PRO A 156 12.04 -20.92 -19.03
C PRO A 156 12.47 -21.51 -17.68
N GLY A 157 12.51 -22.84 -17.62
CA GLY A 157 12.98 -23.56 -16.46
C GLY A 157 14.40 -23.18 -16.06
N LYS A 158 14.80 -23.59 -14.86
CA LYS A 158 16.20 -23.44 -14.46
C LYS A 158 17.03 -24.44 -15.25
N VAL A 159 18.10 -23.95 -15.86
CA VAL A 159 19.19 -24.80 -16.37
C VAL A 159 19.85 -25.49 -15.19
N ASP A 160 19.96 -26.81 -15.25
CA ASP A 160 20.84 -27.60 -14.41
C ASP A 160 22.29 -27.34 -14.83
N ALA A 161 22.94 -26.45 -14.09
CA ALA A 161 24.32 -26.04 -14.37
C ALA A 161 25.34 -27.17 -14.23
N GLN A 162 25.02 -28.23 -13.48
CA GLN A 162 25.90 -29.40 -13.38
C GLN A 162 25.76 -30.26 -14.63
N LYS A 163 24.54 -30.67 -14.99
CA LYS A 163 24.30 -31.45 -16.22
C LYS A 163 24.78 -30.71 -17.47
N ALA A 164 24.53 -29.41 -17.57
CA ALA A 164 24.96 -28.63 -18.74
C ALA A 164 26.49 -28.68 -18.91
N LYS A 165 27.22 -28.55 -17.80
CA LYS A 165 28.69 -28.62 -17.79
C LYS A 165 29.20 -30.04 -18.09
N GLU A 166 28.54 -31.06 -17.55
CA GLU A 166 28.86 -32.47 -17.85
C GLU A 166 28.56 -32.82 -19.32
N ALA A 167 27.54 -32.21 -19.91
CA ALA A 167 27.18 -32.31 -21.33
C ALA A 167 27.99 -31.39 -22.25
N GLY A 168 29.05 -30.74 -21.78
CA GLY A 168 29.94 -29.92 -22.64
C GLY A 168 29.41 -28.55 -23.04
N ILE A 169 28.30 -28.07 -22.46
CA ILE A 169 27.75 -26.73 -22.71
C ILE A 169 28.62 -25.68 -22.00
N ILE A 170 29.19 -24.76 -22.78
CA ILE A 170 30.14 -23.74 -22.32
C ILE A 170 29.83 -22.33 -22.82
N GLU A 171 29.07 -22.17 -23.90
CA GLU A 171 28.79 -20.85 -24.49
C GLU A 171 27.42 -20.28 -24.09
N ASP A 172 27.34 -18.97 -23.89
CA ASP A 172 26.08 -18.25 -23.62
C ASP A 172 25.02 -18.43 -24.73
N THR A 173 25.45 -18.63 -25.97
CA THR A 173 24.63 -18.98 -27.14
C THR A 173 23.91 -20.32 -26.93
N GLN A 174 24.66 -21.35 -26.55
CA GLN A 174 24.15 -22.69 -26.25
C GLN A 174 23.19 -22.66 -25.05
N PHE A 175 23.54 -21.93 -23.97
CA PHE A 175 22.65 -21.76 -22.82
C PHE A 175 21.34 -21.02 -23.15
N LYS A 176 21.33 -20.12 -24.15
CA LYS A 176 20.11 -19.46 -24.65
C LYS A 176 19.26 -20.41 -25.49
N ALA A 177 19.87 -21.12 -26.45
CA ALA A 177 19.18 -22.11 -27.27
C ALA A 177 18.45 -23.15 -26.40
N LEU A 178 19.16 -23.77 -25.44
CA LEU A 178 18.56 -24.74 -24.51
C LEU A 178 17.38 -24.12 -23.74
N LYS A 179 17.50 -22.88 -23.24
CA LYS A 179 16.39 -22.18 -22.55
C LYS A 179 15.19 -21.86 -23.45
N ASN A 180 15.39 -21.71 -24.75
CA ASN A 180 14.32 -21.53 -25.72
C ASN A 180 13.60 -22.84 -26.09
N GLY A 181 14.08 -23.99 -25.59
CA GLY A 181 13.59 -25.31 -26.00
C GLY A 181 14.31 -25.89 -27.23
N GLU A 182 15.42 -25.28 -27.66
CA GLU A 182 16.20 -25.72 -28.82
C GLU A 182 17.32 -26.67 -28.38
N ASP A 183 17.50 -27.78 -29.10
CA ASP A 183 18.58 -28.73 -28.87
C ASP A 183 19.90 -28.21 -29.46
N VAL A 184 21.01 -28.42 -28.73
CA VAL A 184 22.34 -27.93 -29.12
C VAL A 184 23.19 -29.07 -29.67
N THR A 185 23.70 -28.92 -30.88
CA THR A 185 24.73 -29.83 -31.43
C THR A 185 26.11 -29.25 -31.16
N LEU A 186 26.98 -30.03 -30.52
CA LEU A 186 28.37 -29.67 -30.24
C LEU A 186 29.28 -29.90 -31.46
N GLU A 187 30.48 -29.31 -31.46
CA GLU A 187 31.49 -29.51 -32.51
C GLU A 187 31.89 -30.98 -32.71
N GLU A 188 31.80 -31.80 -31.66
CA GLU A 188 32.06 -33.24 -31.68
C GLU A 188 30.89 -34.07 -32.29
N GLY A 189 29.79 -33.42 -32.67
CA GLY A 189 28.59 -34.05 -33.24
C GLY A 189 27.57 -34.55 -32.20
N THR A 190 27.89 -34.48 -30.90
CA THR A 190 26.98 -34.81 -29.81
C THR A 190 25.81 -33.82 -29.75
N VAL A 191 24.58 -34.32 -29.70
CA VAL A 191 23.37 -33.52 -29.50
C VAL A 191 23.02 -33.52 -28.00
N VAL A 192 22.82 -32.33 -27.44
CA VAL A 192 22.38 -32.09 -26.06
C VAL A 192 20.94 -31.61 -26.11
N HIS A 193 20.02 -32.40 -25.58
CA HIS A 193 18.60 -32.07 -25.59
C HIS A 193 18.25 -31.02 -24.53
N SER A 194 17.42 -30.04 -24.89
CA SER A 194 16.93 -29.02 -23.96
C SER A 194 16.26 -29.64 -22.73
N ALA A 195 15.40 -30.64 -22.94
CA ALA A 195 14.61 -31.29 -21.88
C ALA A 195 15.45 -32.04 -20.81
N ASP A 196 16.67 -32.45 -21.13
CA ASP A 196 17.56 -33.11 -20.15
C ASP A 196 18.24 -32.10 -19.21
N ILE A 197 18.40 -30.85 -19.68
CA ILE A 197 19.19 -29.79 -19.06
C ILE A 197 18.30 -28.72 -18.39
N VAL A 198 17.16 -28.39 -18.99
CA VAL A 198 16.24 -27.35 -18.53
C VAL A 198 15.07 -28.00 -17.80
N GLY A 199 14.86 -27.63 -16.54
CA GLY A 199 13.69 -28.10 -15.78
C GLY A 199 12.37 -27.54 -16.30
N ASP A 200 11.28 -27.86 -15.60
CA ASP A 200 9.93 -27.40 -15.98
C ASP A 200 9.84 -25.86 -16.12
N PRO A 201 9.02 -25.36 -17.08
CA PRO A 201 8.68 -23.94 -17.17
C PRO A 201 8.19 -23.41 -15.83
N ARG A 202 8.58 -22.18 -15.51
CA ARG A 202 8.21 -21.51 -14.26
C ARG A 202 7.07 -20.55 -14.54
N PRO A 203 5.85 -20.81 -14.00
CA PRO A 203 4.70 -19.95 -14.23
C PRO A 203 5.01 -18.49 -13.91
N GLY A 204 4.54 -17.58 -14.76
CA GLY A 204 4.64 -16.15 -14.52
C GLY A 204 3.81 -15.74 -13.30
N GLU A 205 4.34 -14.83 -12.48
CA GLU A 205 3.57 -14.27 -11.36
C GLU A 205 2.38 -13.45 -11.87
N SER A 206 1.28 -13.43 -11.10
CA SER A 206 0.05 -12.73 -11.50
C SER A 206 -0.59 -11.89 -10.40
N PHE A 207 -1.20 -10.79 -10.82
CA PHE A 207 -1.97 -9.90 -9.97
C PHE A 207 -3.32 -9.61 -10.61
N VAL A 208 -4.39 -9.83 -9.85
CA VAL A 208 -5.76 -9.63 -10.30
C VAL A 208 -6.40 -8.54 -9.47
N TYR A 209 -6.95 -7.54 -10.15
CA TYR A 209 -7.67 -6.43 -9.56
C TYR A 209 -9.16 -6.54 -9.87
N VAL A 210 -9.91 -6.89 -8.83
CA VAL A 210 -11.37 -6.84 -8.80
C VAL A 210 -11.75 -5.81 -7.74
N THR A 211 -12.28 -4.68 -8.17
CA THR A 211 -12.98 -3.75 -7.27
C THR A 211 -14.48 -3.98 -7.42
N ASP A 212 -15.30 -2.99 -7.06
CA ASP A 212 -16.71 -2.76 -7.41
C ASP A 212 -17.36 -3.85 -8.25
N THR A 213 -17.89 -4.85 -7.54
CA THR A 213 -18.66 -5.95 -8.10
C THR A 213 -19.47 -6.65 -7.02
N GLU A 214 -20.67 -7.08 -7.36
CA GLU A 214 -21.34 -8.22 -6.70
C GLU A 214 -20.55 -9.51 -6.96
N PHE A 215 -20.92 -10.62 -6.30
CA PHE A 215 -20.42 -11.94 -6.65
C PHE A 215 -20.56 -12.22 -8.16
N CYS A 216 -19.44 -12.49 -8.83
CA CYS A 216 -19.35 -12.53 -10.28
C CYS A 216 -18.51 -13.72 -10.75
N GLU A 217 -19.02 -14.55 -11.66
CA GLU A 217 -18.26 -15.65 -12.25
C GLU A 217 -17.02 -15.18 -13.01
N ASN A 218 -17.09 -14.00 -13.65
CA ASN A 218 -15.93 -13.45 -14.36
C ASN A 218 -14.80 -13.04 -13.42
N ALA A 219 -15.10 -12.67 -12.17
CA ALA A 219 -14.06 -12.48 -11.15
C ALA A 219 -13.35 -13.80 -10.82
N ILE A 220 -14.07 -14.94 -10.80
CA ILE A 220 -13.48 -16.28 -10.61
C ILE A 220 -12.59 -16.65 -11.81
N ARG A 221 -13.09 -16.49 -13.04
CA ARG A 221 -12.36 -16.81 -14.28
C ARG A 221 -11.09 -15.96 -14.42
N LEU A 222 -11.20 -14.66 -14.15
CA LEU A 222 -10.07 -13.73 -14.17
C LEU A 222 -9.02 -14.07 -13.08
N ALA A 223 -9.48 -14.49 -11.90
CA ALA A 223 -8.64 -14.86 -10.77
C ALA A 223 -8.02 -16.26 -10.85
N GLU A 224 -8.31 -17.07 -11.87
CA GLU A 224 -7.93 -18.50 -11.87
C GLU A 224 -6.41 -18.71 -11.73
N ASN A 225 -6.03 -19.43 -10.67
CA ASN A 225 -4.66 -19.71 -10.22
C ASN A 225 -3.80 -18.44 -10.00
N ALA A 226 -4.40 -17.30 -9.66
CA ALA A 226 -3.66 -16.05 -9.49
C ALA A 226 -2.76 -16.03 -8.23
N THR A 227 -1.57 -15.45 -8.32
CA THR A 227 -0.65 -15.30 -7.17
C THR A 227 -1.22 -14.33 -6.13
N ILE A 228 -1.78 -13.20 -6.57
CA ILE A 228 -2.50 -12.25 -5.71
C ILE A 228 -3.80 -11.83 -6.38
N LEU A 229 -4.92 -12.05 -5.69
CA LEU A 229 -6.19 -11.40 -5.97
C LEU A 229 -6.41 -10.24 -5.00
N PHE A 230 -6.51 -9.01 -5.51
CA PHE A 230 -7.14 -7.91 -4.79
C PHE A 230 -8.65 -7.95 -5.10
N HIS A 231 -9.48 -8.04 -4.07
CA HIS A 231 -10.94 -8.03 -4.21
C HIS A 231 -11.56 -6.95 -3.32
N GLU A 232 -12.64 -6.31 -3.77
CA GLU A 232 -13.44 -5.47 -2.88
C GLU A 232 -14.06 -6.29 -1.74
N ALA A 233 -14.22 -5.65 -0.58
CA ALA A 233 -15.00 -6.17 0.55
C ALA A 233 -15.73 -4.99 1.19
N THR A 234 -16.61 -4.34 0.41
CA THR A 234 -17.26 -3.10 0.83
C THR A 234 -18.11 -3.31 2.09
N PHE A 235 -18.68 -4.50 2.24
CA PHE A 235 -19.51 -4.90 3.37
C PHE A 235 -19.06 -6.24 4.01
N GLY A 236 -19.55 -6.50 5.21
CA GLY A 236 -19.51 -7.81 5.85
C GLY A 236 -20.84 -8.54 5.70
N GLU A 237 -20.87 -9.82 6.03
CA GLU A 237 -22.05 -10.71 5.85
C GLU A 237 -23.37 -10.13 6.41
N PRO A 238 -23.42 -9.46 7.60
CA PRO A 238 -24.65 -8.86 8.11
C PRO A 238 -25.24 -7.71 7.27
N LEU A 239 -24.55 -7.29 6.20
CA LEU A 239 -24.99 -6.26 5.25
C LEU A 239 -24.95 -6.77 3.80
N LYS A 240 -25.00 -8.09 3.58
CA LYS A 240 -24.96 -8.69 2.25
C LYS A 240 -26.05 -8.20 1.30
N GLU A 241 -27.31 -8.11 1.74
CA GLU A 241 -28.42 -7.54 0.95
C GLU A 241 -28.09 -6.12 0.46
N LYS A 242 -27.50 -5.29 1.34
CA LYS A 242 -27.05 -3.95 0.97
C LYS A 242 -25.91 -3.97 -0.04
N ALA A 243 -25.01 -4.96 0.04
CA ALA A 243 -23.93 -5.12 -0.93
C ALA A 243 -24.53 -5.36 -2.32
N GLU A 244 -25.42 -6.35 -2.44
CA GLU A 244 -26.14 -6.69 -3.67
C GLU A 244 -26.93 -5.48 -4.22
N ASP A 245 -27.72 -4.79 -3.39
CA ASP A 245 -28.47 -3.56 -3.74
C ASP A 245 -27.59 -2.42 -4.31
N THR A 246 -26.30 -2.40 -3.96
CA THR A 246 -25.36 -1.35 -4.37
C THR A 246 -24.28 -1.84 -5.34
N GLY A 247 -24.41 -3.06 -5.87
CA GLY A 247 -23.49 -3.62 -6.86
C GLY A 247 -22.13 -4.03 -6.28
N HIS A 248 -22.08 -4.39 -5.00
CA HIS A 248 -20.87 -4.65 -4.21
C HIS A 248 -20.83 -6.06 -3.62
N SER A 249 -19.67 -6.45 -3.08
CA SER A 249 -19.44 -7.75 -2.46
C SER A 249 -19.34 -7.66 -0.94
N SER A 250 -19.72 -8.76 -0.27
CA SER A 250 -19.30 -9.00 1.10
C SER A 250 -17.85 -9.52 1.16
N ALA A 251 -17.22 -9.40 2.32
CA ALA A 251 -15.93 -10.06 2.61
C ALA A 251 -16.00 -11.59 2.46
N GLN A 252 -17.18 -12.19 2.62
CA GLN A 252 -17.40 -13.61 2.41
C GLN A 252 -17.45 -13.97 0.91
N ASP A 253 -18.11 -13.15 0.08
CA ASP A 253 -18.15 -13.36 -1.38
C ASP A 253 -16.75 -13.28 -2.00
N ALA A 254 -15.96 -12.28 -1.61
CA ALA A 254 -14.55 -12.14 -1.99
C ALA A 254 -13.71 -13.40 -1.66
N ALA A 255 -13.94 -14.00 -0.50
CA ALA A 255 -13.26 -15.21 -0.07
C ALA A 255 -13.76 -16.48 -0.79
N ILE A 256 -15.03 -16.53 -1.20
CA ILE A 256 -15.56 -17.59 -2.06
C ILE A 256 -14.94 -17.51 -3.45
N VAL A 257 -14.84 -16.31 -4.05
CA VAL A 257 -14.14 -16.09 -5.33
C VAL A 257 -12.70 -16.58 -5.25
N ALA A 258 -11.93 -16.11 -4.27
CA ALA A 258 -10.53 -16.51 -4.04
C ALA A 258 -10.35 -18.03 -3.91
N LYS A 259 -11.20 -18.67 -3.09
CA LYS A 259 -11.15 -20.12 -2.87
C LYS A 259 -11.48 -20.92 -4.12
N THR A 260 -12.47 -20.47 -4.89
CA THR A 260 -12.95 -21.16 -6.10
C THR A 260 -11.95 -21.02 -7.25
N ALA A 261 -11.36 -19.84 -7.38
CA ALA A 261 -10.31 -19.53 -8.34
C ALA A 261 -8.92 -20.11 -7.96
N LYS A 262 -8.79 -20.74 -6.78
CA LYS A 262 -7.53 -21.35 -6.27
C LYS A 262 -6.36 -20.36 -6.19
N VAL A 263 -6.64 -19.10 -5.84
CA VAL A 263 -5.59 -18.07 -5.71
C VAL A 263 -4.59 -18.44 -4.61
N GLU A 264 -3.34 -18.00 -4.71
CA GLU A 264 -2.38 -18.19 -3.63
C GLU A 264 -2.68 -17.29 -2.43
N ARG A 265 -3.16 -16.06 -2.68
CA ARG A 265 -3.43 -15.04 -1.65
C ARG A 265 -4.57 -14.11 -2.06
N LEU A 266 -5.46 -13.85 -1.11
CA LEU A 266 -6.50 -12.81 -1.22
C LEU A 266 -6.07 -11.57 -0.44
N VAL A 267 -6.25 -10.41 -1.02
CA VAL A 267 -6.09 -9.09 -0.38
C VAL A 267 -7.44 -8.40 -0.50
N ILE A 268 -8.13 -8.19 0.63
CA ILE A 268 -9.40 -7.47 0.63
C ILE A 268 -9.17 -5.96 0.81
N GLY A 269 -9.94 -5.14 0.09
CA GLY A 269 -9.89 -3.68 0.12
C GLY A 269 -11.26 -3.03 -0.05
N HIS A 270 -11.30 -1.80 -0.56
CA HIS A 270 -12.52 -1.06 -0.89
C HIS A 270 -13.54 -0.93 0.27
N PHE A 271 -13.06 -0.61 1.47
CA PHE A 271 -13.87 -0.69 2.68
C PHE A 271 -14.84 0.49 2.80
N SER A 272 -16.14 0.22 3.01
CA SER A 272 -17.12 1.24 3.35
C SER A 272 -16.69 2.04 4.59
N ALA A 273 -16.87 3.37 4.56
CA ALA A 273 -16.52 4.29 5.65
C ALA A 273 -17.08 3.89 7.02
N ARG A 274 -18.18 3.10 7.07
CA ARG A 274 -18.78 2.55 8.29
C ARG A 274 -17.83 1.67 9.12
N TYR A 275 -16.86 1.01 8.49
CA TYR A 275 -15.91 0.16 9.17
C TYR A 275 -14.75 1.00 9.69
N SER A 276 -14.80 1.33 10.98
CA SER A 276 -13.65 1.82 11.74
C SER A 276 -12.62 0.72 12.01
N ASN A 277 -13.08 -0.54 12.02
CA ASN A 277 -12.28 -1.74 12.24
C ASN A 277 -12.51 -2.76 11.10
N GLN A 278 -11.57 -2.84 10.16
CA GLN A 278 -11.63 -3.77 9.02
C GLN A 278 -11.27 -5.22 9.40
N PHE A 279 -10.71 -5.45 10.59
CA PHE A 279 -10.41 -6.82 11.05
C PHE A 279 -11.67 -7.68 11.22
N LEU A 280 -12.85 -7.07 11.32
CA LEU A 280 -14.14 -7.78 11.24
C LEU A 280 -14.30 -8.48 9.89
N LEU A 281 -14.09 -7.74 8.79
CA LEU A 281 -14.14 -8.23 7.41
C LEU A 281 -13.04 -9.27 7.15
N LEU A 282 -11.83 -9.02 7.66
CA LEU A 282 -10.72 -9.99 7.58
C LEU A 282 -11.08 -11.32 8.24
N LYS A 283 -11.74 -11.28 9.40
CA LYS A 283 -12.15 -12.48 10.13
C LYS A 283 -13.21 -13.26 9.35
N GLU A 284 -14.21 -12.56 8.80
CA GLU A 284 -15.25 -13.18 7.96
C GLU A 284 -14.63 -13.87 6.74
N ALA A 285 -13.79 -13.17 5.98
CA ALA A 285 -13.09 -13.73 4.82
C ALA A 285 -12.20 -14.94 5.19
N ARG A 286 -11.46 -14.87 6.31
CA ARG A 286 -10.58 -15.95 6.78
C ARG A 286 -11.32 -17.22 7.20
N ASN A 287 -12.60 -17.14 7.58
CA ASN A 287 -13.40 -18.34 7.86
C ASN A 287 -13.65 -19.18 6.59
N VAL A 288 -13.59 -18.56 5.40
CA VAL A 288 -13.75 -19.25 4.11
C VAL A 288 -12.40 -19.52 3.43
N PHE A 289 -11.48 -18.55 3.47
CA PHE A 289 -10.17 -18.60 2.83
C PHE A 289 -9.08 -18.03 3.76
N GLU A 290 -8.34 -18.90 4.43
CA GLU A 290 -7.37 -18.54 5.48
C GLU A 290 -6.27 -17.56 4.99
N LYS A 291 -5.81 -17.71 3.74
CA LYS A 291 -4.75 -16.91 3.11
C LYS A 291 -5.24 -15.51 2.67
N THR A 292 -6.08 -14.88 3.49
CA THR A 292 -6.60 -13.52 3.29
C THR A 292 -5.83 -12.49 4.12
N TRP A 293 -5.44 -11.37 3.50
CA TRP A 293 -4.81 -10.20 4.10
C TRP A 293 -5.70 -8.95 3.93
N LEU A 294 -5.53 -7.96 4.81
CA LEU A 294 -6.09 -6.63 4.62
C LEU A 294 -5.17 -5.79 3.74
N ALA A 295 -5.75 -5.05 2.79
CA ALA A 295 -5.06 -3.98 2.09
C ALA A 295 -4.77 -2.81 3.07
N TYR A 296 -3.52 -2.71 3.52
CA TYR A 296 -3.03 -1.54 4.24
C TYR A 296 -2.43 -0.55 3.25
N GLU A 297 -2.87 0.70 3.29
CA GLU A 297 -2.36 1.74 2.39
C GLU A 297 -0.86 1.97 2.59
N LEU A 298 -0.14 2.20 1.50
CA LEU A 298 1.31 2.36 1.40
C LEU A 298 2.15 1.15 1.84
N ARG A 299 1.54 0.05 2.31
CA ARG A 299 2.26 -1.17 2.67
C ARG A 299 2.55 -2.00 1.41
N PRO A 300 3.81 -2.28 1.07
CA PRO A 300 4.14 -3.19 -0.02
C PRO A 300 3.72 -4.63 0.32
N ILE A 301 3.20 -5.32 -0.69
CA ILE A 301 2.81 -6.73 -0.69
C ILE A 301 3.63 -7.39 -1.79
N PHE A 302 4.48 -8.34 -1.42
CA PHE A 302 5.32 -9.06 -2.38
C PHE A 302 4.60 -10.33 -2.83
N THR A 303 4.71 -10.66 -4.12
CA THR A 303 4.22 -11.94 -4.65
C THR A 303 4.96 -13.10 -3.99
N ASN A 304 6.29 -13.06 -3.98
CA ASN A 304 7.17 -13.99 -3.27
C ASN A 304 7.41 -13.54 -1.80
N PRO A 305 6.92 -14.28 -0.78
CA PRO A 305 7.12 -13.94 0.63
C PRO A 305 8.58 -13.95 1.09
N GLU A 306 9.48 -14.65 0.39
CA GLU A 306 10.90 -14.63 0.73
C GLU A 306 11.55 -13.25 0.50
N GLN A 307 10.89 -12.37 -0.28
CA GLN A 307 11.31 -10.99 -0.49
C GLN A 307 10.83 -10.05 0.64
N GLU A 308 9.94 -10.52 1.53
CA GLU A 308 9.47 -9.76 2.71
C GLU A 308 10.45 -9.82 3.90
N LYS A 309 11.68 -10.34 3.70
CA LYS A 309 12.66 -10.73 4.74
C LYS A 309 13.15 -9.63 5.70
N GLU A 310 12.69 -8.38 5.55
CA GLU A 310 12.96 -7.28 6.48
C GLU A 310 11.70 -6.71 7.17
N ILE A 311 10.48 -7.12 6.78
CA ILE A 311 9.24 -6.44 7.18
C ILE A 311 8.38 -7.27 8.16
N ILE A 312 8.46 -8.61 8.15
CA ILE A 312 7.55 -9.48 8.93
C ILE A 312 8.28 -10.46 9.86
N SER A 313 8.66 -9.99 11.04
CA SER A 313 8.38 -10.79 12.25
C SER A 313 6.99 -10.40 12.77
N PRO A 314 6.08 -11.36 13.05
CA PRO A 314 4.84 -11.07 13.76
C PRO A 314 5.19 -10.68 15.20
N ARG A 315 5.02 -9.40 15.55
CA ARG A 315 5.25 -8.90 16.93
C ARG A 315 4.10 -9.20 17.89
N VAL A 316 2.95 -9.63 17.36
CA VAL A 316 1.73 -9.90 18.14
C VAL A 316 1.22 -11.29 17.79
N GLU A 317 1.38 -12.23 18.72
CA GLU A 317 0.56 -13.44 18.73
C GLU A 317 -0.87 -13.02 19.10
N ILE A 318 -1.86 -13.53 18.36
CA ILE A 318 -3.28 -13.31 18.69
C ILE A 318 -3.61 -14.17 19.92
N ILE A 319 -3.43 -13.61 21.11
CA ILE A 319 -3.88 -14.24 22.35
C ILE A 319 -5.40 -14.13 22.41
N ASP A 320 -6.12 -15.24 22.23
CA ASP A 320 -7.56 -15.26 22.45
C ASP A 320 -7.85 -14.88 23.91
N LEU A 321 -8.63 -13.81 24.08
CA LEU A 321 -8.99 -13.28 25.40
C LEU A 321 -9.78 -14.30 26.25
N LYS A 322 -10.34 -15.35 25.64
CA LYS A 322 -11.00 -16.47 26.33
C LYS A 322 -10.03 -17.39 27.06
N ASP A 323 -8.77 -17.50 26.64
CA ASP A 323 -7.77 -18.41 27.24
C ASP A 323 -7.06 -17.86 28.49
N LYS A 324 -7.48 -16.69 29.00
CA LYS A 324 -6.93 -16.08 30.24
C LYS A 324 -7.08 -16.93 31.51
N LYS A 325 -7.74 -18.09 31.47
CA LYS A 325 -7.74 -19.08 32.57
C LYS A 325 -6.52 -20.00 32.57
N ALA A 326 -5.83 -20.24 31.45
CA ALA A 326 -4.75 -21.22 31.36
C ALA A 326 -3.39 -20.74 31.93
N GLN A 327 -3.12 -19.42 31.93
CA GLN A 327 -1.81 -18.88 32.34
C GLN A 327 -1.71 -18.40 33.80
N ARG A 328 -2.75 -18.57 34.63
CA ARG A 328 -2.74 -18.05 36.01
C ARG A 328 -1.99 -18.90 37.04
N THR A 329 -1.43 -20.05 36.63
CA THR A 329 -0.76 -21.03 37.51
C THR A 329 0.72 -21.26 37.17
N ARG A 330 1.54 -20.20 37.05
CA ARG A 330 3.02 -20.29 37.11
C ARG A 330 3.72 -18.92 37.29
N LYS A 331 3.56 -18.29 38.46
CA LYS A 331 4.54 -17.30 38.98
C LYS A 331 4.86 -17.57 40.44
N THR A 332 5.91 -18.34 40.66
CA THR A 332 6.57 -18.48 41.97
C THR A 332 7.19 -17.15 42.38
N PHE A 333 6.79 -16.64 43.54
CA PHE A 333 7.35 -15.42 44.11
C PHE A 333 8.82 -15.66 44.52
N LYS A 334 9.76 -14.85 44.01
CA LYS A 334 11.12 -14.73 44.57
C LYS A 334 11.24 -13.39 45.30
N PRO A 335 11.63 -13.35 46.59
CA PRO A 335 11.79 -12.11 47.33
C PRO A 335 13.06 -11.34 46.93
N ALA A 336 13.00 -10.01 47.02
CA ALA A 336 14.12 -9.12 46.68
C ALA A 336 15.27 -9.15 47.71
N PRO A 337 16.53 -8.86 47.29
CA PRO A 337 17.69 -8.93 48.18
C PRO A 337 17.77 -7.74 49.16
N LYS A 338 18.23 -8.03 50.39
CA LYS A 338 18.40 -7.05 51.48
C LYS A 338 19.57 -6.09 51.21
N ARG A 339 19.35 -4.78 51.36
CA ARG A 339 20.45 -3.81 51.56
C ARG A 339 21.00 -3.95 52.99
N LYS A 340 22.33 -3.91 53.16
CA LYS A 340 23.02 -3.94 54.46
C LYS A 340 23.18 -2.53 55.05
N ASP A 341 23.26 -2.48 56.37
CA ASP A 341 23.36 -1.26 57.18
C ASP A 341 24.68 -0.49 57.07
N GLY A 342 24.62 0.80 57.38
CA GLY A 342 25.76 1.71 57.49
C GLY A 342 25.51 2.83 58.52
N PHE A 343 25.33 2.48 59.80
CA PHE A 343 25.05 3.44 60.88
C PHE A 343 26.31 4.18 61.35
N LYS A 344 26.30 5.53 61.37
CA LYS A 344 27.10 6.35 62.32
C LYS A 344 26.25 7.48 62.91
N LYS A 345 26.24 7.60 64.24
CA LYS A 345 25.48 8.60 65.03
C LYS A 345 26.34 9.82 65.38
N ARG A 346 25.71 11.01 65.47
CA ARG A 346 25.97 12.17 66.38
C ARG A 346 25.22 13.41 65.83
N ARG A 347 24.76 14.42 66.61
CA ARG A 347 24.30 14.53 68.01
C ARG A 347 23.54 15.89 68.14
N PHE A 348 22.51 15.96 68.98
CA PHE A 348 21.64 17.13 69.31
C PHE A 348 22.23 18.55 69.29
N LYS A 349 21.38 19.55 68.95
CA LYS A 349 21.07 20.72 69.81
C LYS A 349 19.66 21.32 69.52
N ARG A 350 19.13 22.14 70.43
CA ARG A 350 17.70 22.52 70.60
C ARG A 350 17.46 24.03 70.39
N LYS A 351 16.36 24.41 69.67
CA LYS A 351 15.37 25.51 69.93
C LYS A 351 15.87 26.98 70.11
N PRO A 352 15.00 28.04 70.17
CA PRO A 352 13.57 28.18 69.77
C PRO A 352 13.15 29.53 69.08
N ALA A 353 11.84 29.62 68.74
CA ALA A 353 10.90 30.74 68.97
C ALA A 353 10.85 32.05 68.13
N ASN A 354 9.59 32.47 67.85
CA ASN A 354 9.03 33.84 67.77
C ASN A 354 9.46 34.74 66.57
N ALA A 355 8.68 35.73 66.08
CA ALA A 355 7.27 36.11 66.33
C ALA A 355 6.72 37.11 65.26
N ARG A 356 5.38 37.05 65.04
CA ARG A 356 4.38 38.15 64.95
C ARG A 356 4.39 39.27 63.86
N TYR A 357 3.16 39.48 63.34
CA TYR A 357 2.43 40.76 63.12
C TYR A 357 2.70 41.57 61.81
N TYR A 358 1.66 41.80 60.96
CA TYR A 358 0.76 42.99 60.85
C TYR A 358 1.47 44.23 60.23
N LYS A 359 0.92 45.14 59.39
CA LYS A 359 -0.47 45.57 59.06
C LYS A 359 -0.46 46.54 57.84
N SER A 360 -1.63 46.79 57.20
CA SER A 360 -2.07 48.05 56.49
C SER A 360 -1.19 48.71 55.39
N GLY A 361 -1.68 49.52 54.45
CA GLY A 361 -3.04 50.05 54.12
C GLY A 361 -3.03 50.58 52.66
N GLU A 362 -4.17 50.73 51.97
CA GLU A 362 -4.90 52.03 51.80
C GLU A 362 -4.01 53.18 51.26
N SER A 363 -4.31 53.93 50.19
CA SER A 363 -5.46 54.01 49.25
C SER A 363 -4.93 54.53 47.88
N ASP A 364 -5.67 54.95 46.83
CA ASP A 364 -7.10 55.20 46.60
C ASP A 364 -7.47 55.10 45.08
N ARG A 365 -8.46 55.89 44.63
CA ARG A 365 -9.02 56.10 43.28
C ARG A 365 -9.00 57.61 42.90
N PRO A 366 -9.28 58.07 41.65
CA PRO A 366 -10.25 57.49 40.71
C PRO A 366 -9.93 57.48 39.18
N GLU A 367 -10.91 56.95 38.45
CA GLU A 367 -11.26 57.10 37.02
C GLU A 367 -10.72 58.35 36.27
N LYS A 368 -10.46 58.42 34.95
CA LYS A 368 -10.77 57.67 33.70
C LYS A 368 -9.75 58.17 32.62
N ALA A 369 -9.48 57.61 31.42
CA ALA A 369 -9.91 56.42 30.67
C ALA A 369 -8.98 56.12 29.45
N ARG A 370 -9.07 54.89 28.89
CA ARG A 370 -8.86 54.45 27.47
C ARG A 370 -7.64 55.00 26.66
N PHE A 371 -6.56 54.20 26.45
CA PHE A 371 -6.28 53.31 25.28
C PHE A 371 -5.72 54.03 24.01
N LYS A 372 -4.67 53.61 23.26
CA LYS A 372 -3.75 52.43 23.16
C LYS A 372 -2.32 52.95 22.86
N LYS A 373 -1.23 52.57 23.55
CA LYS A 373 -0.32 51.38 23.46
C LYS A 373 0.68 51.34 22.25
N PRO A 374 1.96 50.91 22.46
CA PRO A 374 3.13 51.72 22.02
C PRO A 374 4.38 50.95 21.49
N TYR A 375 5.49 51.70 21.33
CA TYR A 375 6.94 51.38 21.50
C TYR A 375 7.94 51.41 20.31
N LYS A 376 9.02 52.18 20.52
CA LYS A 376 10.39 52.00 19.99
C LYS A 376 11.43 52.37 21.09
N ARG A 377 12.65 51.84 20.94
CA ARG A 377 13.90 51.90 21.78
C ARG A 377 14.65 53.26 21.68
N PRO A 378 15.84 53.55 22.30
CA PRO A 378 16.93 52.68 22.87
C PRO A 378 17.52 53.05 24.28
N ASP A 379 18.17 52.12 25.01
CA ASP A 379 19.64 51.85 25.25
C ASP A 379 20.32 52.85 26.23
N GLU A 380 21.38 52.58 27.02
CA GLU A 380 22.58 51.70 27.02
C GLU A 380 22.92 51.23 28.49
N ASP A 381 23.99 50.49 28.89
CA ASP A 381 24.88 49.40 28.39
C ASP A 381 25.73 48.87 29.61
N GLN A 382 26.51 47.79 29.43
CA GLN A 382 27.66 47.27 30.23
C GLN A 382 27.40 46.51 31.56
N ARG A 383 28.07 45.37 31.86
CA ARG A 383 28.93 44.44 31.08
C ARG A 383 29.02 43.06 31.82
N ARG A 384 28.89 41.94 31.06
CA ARG A 384 29.65 40.65 31.10
C ARG A 384 29.98 39.98 32.46
N GLU A 385 29.86 38.66 32.69
CA GLU A 385 29.63 37.46 31.86
C GLU A 385 28.60 36.49 32.54
N SER A 386 28.38 35.18 32.25
CA SER A 386 28.97 34.16 31.34
C SER A 386 27.90 33.10 30.96
N PRO A 387 28.07 32.22 29.94
CA PRO A 387 26.92 31.75 29.16
C PRO A 387 26.29 30.43 29.63
N HIS A 388 24.97 30.46 29.84
CA HIS A 388 24.14 29.25 29.71
C HIS A 388 23.89 29.00 28.21
N ARG A 389 24.36 27.87 27.67
CA ARG A 389 24.14 27.52 26.25
C ARG A 389 22.64 27.34 25.98
N PRO A 390 22.02 28.08 25.04
CA PRO A 390 20.79 27.60 24.43
C PRO A 390 21.13 26.35 23.61
N SER A 391 20.34 25.29 23.76
CA SER A 391 20.44 24.12 22.88
C SER A 391 20.22 24.56 21.43
N LYS A 392 21.12 24.17 20.52
CA LYS A 392 20.85 24.31 19.09
C LYS A 392 19.53 23.59 18.79
N PRO A 393 18.62 24.15 17.97
CA PRO A 393 17.55 23.33 17.40
C PRO A 393 18.23 22.16 16.67
N LEU A 394 17.81 20.94 16.98
CA LEU A 394 18.30 19.76 16.28
C LEU A 394 17.96 19.92 14.79
N PRO A 395 18.88 19.58 13.86
CA PRO A 395 18.53 19.55 12.45
C PRO A 395 17.36 18.58 12.28
N ILE A 396 16.29 19.04 11.64
CA ILE A 396 15.20 18.18 11.21
C ILE A 396 15.75 17.34 10.06
N THR A 397 16.37 16.20 10.38
CA THR A 397 16.54 15.13 9.41
C THR A 397 15.15 14.70 8.96
N PRO A 398 14.88 14.61 7.64
CA PRO A 398 13.64 14.01 7.16
C PRO A 398 13.63 12.55 7.64
N ARG A 399 12.73 12.23 8.59
CA ARG A 399 12.40 10.83 8.89
C ARG A 399 11.81 10.20 7.64
N THR A 400 12.08 8.91 7.45
CA THR A 400 11.43 8.21 6.34
C THR A 400 9.96 7.95 6.69
N PRO A 401 9.03 7.86 5.72
CA PRO A 401 7.61 7.59 6.01
C PRO A 401 7.32 6.24 6.69
N PHE A 402 8.35 5.42 6.95
CA PHE A 402 8.26 4.07 7.46
C PHE A 402 8.53 3.96 8.97
N ASP A 403 9.02 5.02 9.61
CA ASP A 403 9.48 4.98 11.01
C ASP A 403 8.35 5.08 12.05
N ASP A 404 7.20 5.68 11.72
CA ASP A 404 6.14 6.04 12.69
C ASP A 404 4.86 5.16 12.62
N PHE A 405 4.87 4.04 11.88
CA PHE A 405 3.77 3.04 11.92
C PHE A 405 3.89 2.12 13.14
N ASP A 406 3.56 2.69 14.30
CA ASP A 406 3.36 1.95 15.55
C ASP A 406 2.26 0.89 15.37
N ARG A 407 2.69 -0.38 15.44
CA ARG A 407 1.81 -1.56 15.31
C ARG A 407 1.10 -1.81 16.63
N PHE A 408 -0.22 -1.58 16.67
CA PHE A 408 -1.12 -2.02 17.73
C PHE A 408 -2.03 -3.16 17.25
#